data_AF-A0AAN7EKF7-F1
#
_entry.id   AF-A0AAN7EKF7-F1
#
_cell.length_a   1.000
_cell.length_b   1.000
_cell.length_c   1.000
_cell.angle_alpha   90.00
_cell.angle_beta   90.00
_cell.angle_gamma   90.00
#
_symmetry.space_group_name_H-M   'P 1'
#
loop_
_entity.id
_entity.type
_entity.pdbx_description
1 polymer ?
#
loop_
_entity_poly.entity_id
_entity_poly.type
_entity_poly.pdbx_seq_one_letter_code
_entity_poly.pdbx_strand_id
1 'polypeptide(L)'
;MAMTLMRSSIRQKLSSQIHLSKSLIPNSHLPFSSKVSDRIVKLAALDPDGKKHEVVGLTGQTLLKALTNTGLIDPASHRLEEIDACSAECEVNIAQKWLDMLPPRSYDEEYILKRSSRARVMNTHSRLACQVVLTPELQGMIVAVPEPKPWDIP
;
A
#
# COMPACT_ATOMS: atom_id res chain seq x y z
N MET A 1 -35.88 -59.48 -22.27
CA MET A 1 -34.98 -60.35 -21.50
C MET A 1 -34.01 -59.43 -20.76
N ALA A 2 -34.32 -58.95 -19.55
CA ALA A 2 -34.35 -59.67 -18.27
C ALA A 2 -33.00 -60.28 -17.91
N MET A 3 -32.32 -59.70 -16.90
CA MET A 3 -31.76 -60.41 -15.74
C MET A 3 -31.29 -59.40 -14.67
N THR A 4 -32.26 -59.01 -13.84
CA THR A 4 -32.29 -59.02 -12.37
C THR A 4 -30.98 -59.41 -11.62
N LEU A 5 -30.52 -58.60 -10.67
CA LEU A 5 -30.42 -58.81 -9.19
C LEU A 5 -29.03 -58.26 -8.77
N MET A 6 -28.71 -57.75 -7.58
CA MET A 6 -29.29 -57.86 -6.26
C MET A 6 -28.72 -56.74 -5.36
N ARG A 7 -29.46 -56.44 -4.29
CA ARG A 7 -29.15 -55.53 -3.18
C ARG A 7 -27.91 -55.97 -2.39
N SER A 8 -27.21 -55.03 -1.76
CA SER A 8 -26.98 -55.11 -0.30
C SER A 8 -26.29 -53.85 0.24
N SER A 9 -26.67 -53.55 1.48
CA SER A 9 -26.33 -52.39 2.28
C SER A 9 -25.15 -52.71 3.17
N ILE A 10 -24.09 -51.89 3.17
CA ILE A 10 -23.04 -51.96 4.19
C ILE A 10 -22.70 -50.52 4.63
N ARG A 11 -23.11 -50.20 5.86
CA ARG A 11 -22.65 -49.03 6.60
C ARG A 11 -21.18 -49.21 6.93
N GLN A 12 -20.32 -48.27 6.54
CA GLN A 12 -18.96 -48.17 7.06
C GLN A 12 -18.83 -46.89 7.90
N LYS A 13 -18.62 -47.09 9.20
CA LYS A 13 -18.16 -46.09 10.17
C LYS A 13 -16.79 -45.59 9.69
N LEU A 14 -16.67 -44.31 9.32
CA LEU A 14 -15.39 -43.67 9.10
C LEU A 14 -15.00 -42.89 10.35
N SER A 15 -14.15 -43.49 11.18
CA SER A 15 -13.31 -42.75 12.11
C SER A 15 -12.17 -42.11 11.30
N SER A 16 -12.12 -40.79 11.21
CA SER A 16 -10.97 -40.08 10.65
C SER A 16 -10.35 -39.22 11.75
N GLN A 17 -9.16 -39.63 12.15
CA GLN A 17 -8.34 -38.99 13.16
C GLN A 17 -7.73 -37.71 12.60
N ILE A 18 -7.62 -36.76 13.51
CA ILE A 18 -7.11 -35.40 13.38
C ILE A 18 -5.60 -35.47 13.13
N HIS A 19 -5.11 -34.99 11.99
CA HIS A 19 -3.69 -34.73 11.77
C HIS A 19 -3.49 -33.24 11.50
N LEU A 20 -3.14 -32.52 12.57
CA LEU A 20 -2.66 -31.12 12.50
C LEU A 20 -1.22 -31.14 11.98
N SER A 21 -1.01 -30.78 10.72
CA SER A 21 0.32 -30.51 10.18
C SER A 21 0.78 -29.14 10.69
N LYS A 22 1.73 -29.15 11.62
CA LYS A 22 2.39 -27.95 12.15
C LYS A 22 3.31 -27.39 11.05
N SER A 23 2.87 -26.37 10.33
CA SER A 23 3.70 -25.66 9.35
C SER A 23 4.78 -24.86 10.07
N LEU A 24 6.04 -25.26 9.86
CA LEU A 24 7.23 -24.53 10.31
C LEU A 24 7.49 -23.39 9.31
N ILE A 25 6.96 -22.21 9.59
CA ILE A 25 7.38 -20.99 8.90
C ILE A 25 8.60 -20.45 9.66
N PRO A 26 9.77 -20.29 9.02
CA PRO A 26 10.92 -19.69 9.66
C PRO A 26 10.60 -18.21 9.90
N ASN A 27 10.51 -17.84 11.17
CA ASN A 27 10.29 -16.48 11.62
C ASN A 27 11.57 -15.67 11.31
N SER A 28 11.64 -15.08 10.11
CA SER A 28 12.70 -14.13 9.74
C SER A 28 12.38 -12.76 10.35
N HIS A 29 12.32 -12.71 11.68
CA HIS A 29 12.29 -11.44 12.40
C HIS A 29 13.68 -10.84 12.29
N LEU A 30 13.87 -9.93 11.34
CA LEU A 30 14.95 -8.94 11.40
C LEU A 30 14.91 -8.29 12.80
N PRO A 31 16.06 -8.06 13.45
CA PRO A 31 16.08 -7.49 14.78
C PRO A 31 15.60 -6.05 14.70
N PHE A 32 14.34 -5.81 15.06
CA PHE A 32 13.81 -4.46 15.14
C PHE A 32 14.45 -3.80 16.37
N SER A 33 15.38 -2.87 16.13
CA SER A 33 15.97 -2.09 17.21
C SER A 33 14.87 -1.32 17.94
N SER A 34 14.87 -1.39 19.27
CA SER A 34 13.91 -0.66 20.13
C SER A 34 14.11 0.85 20.10
N LYS A 35 15.20 1.34 19.51
CA LYS A 35 15.52 2.77 19.42
C LYS A 35 14.77 3.40 18.25
N VAL A 36 14.07 4.50 18.51
CA VAL A 36 13.37 5.29 17.48
C VAL A 36 14.33 5.83 16.43
N SER A 37 15.55 6.20 16.82
CA SER A 37 16.60 6.71 15.93
C SER A 37 16.89 5.79 14.75
N ASP A 38 16.87 4.49 14.99
CA ASP A 38 17.28 3.47 14.01
C ASP A 38 16.17 3.22 12.96
N ARG A 39 14.99 3.78 13.20
CA ARG A 39 13.82 3.72 12.32
C ARG A 39 13.61 5.00 11.55
N ILE A 40 14.44 6.03 11.73
CA ILE A 40 14.25 7.31 11.04
C ILE A 40 14.59 7.13 9.55
N VAL A 41 13.64 7.51 8.70
CA VAL A 41 13.82 7.64 7.26
C VAL A 41 13.64 9.12 6.89
N LYS A 42 14.71 9.76 6.40
CA LYS A 42 14.65 11.15 5.93
C LYS A 42 14.41 11.16 4.43
N LEU A 43 13.49 12.00 3.97
CA LEU A 43 13.16 12.20 2.56
C LEU A 43 12.93 13.68 2.28
N ALA A 44 12.75 14.02 1.01
CA ALA A 44 12.44 15.37 0.58
C ALA A 44 11.17 15.38 -0.26
N ALA A 45 10.33 16.37 -0.02
CA ALA A 45 9.12 16.60 -0.79
C ALA A 45 9.19 17.97 -1.47
N LEU A 46 8.88 18.03 -2.75
CA LEU A 46 8.64 19.26 -3.48
C LEU A 46 7.16 19.62 -3.32
N ASP A 47 6.88 20.84 -2.90
CA ASP A 47 5.52 21.39 -2.94
C ASP A 47 5.14 21.82 -4.38
N PRO A 48 3.88 22.22 -4.63
CA PRO A 48 3.46 22.68 -5.95
C PRO A 48 4.24 23.89 -6.49
N ASP A 49 4.86 24.70 -5.62
CA ASP A 49 5.70 25.83 -6.00
C ASP A 49 7.15 25.40 -6.32
N GLY A 50 7.45 24.10 -6.23
CA GLY A 50 8.76 23.51 -6.45
C GLY A 50 9.73 23.71 -5.28
N LYS A 51 9.28 24.24 -4.15
CA LYS A 51 10.11 24.40 -2.95
C LYS A 51 10.27 23.05 -2.27
N LYS A 52 11.52 22.76 -1.89
CA LYS A 52 11.92 21.52 -1.22
C LYS A 52 11.71 21.63 0.28
N HIS A 53 11.06 20.62 0.85
CA HIS A 53 10.83 20.44 2.28
C HIS A 53 11.52 19.16 2.76
N GLU A 54 12.18 19.23 3.91
CA GLU A 54 12.68 18.04 4.59
C GLU A 54 11.53 17.32 5.30
N VAL A 55 11.45 16.02 5.09
CA VAL A 55 10.41 15.17 5.66
C VAL A 55 11.08 14.06 6.46
N VAL A 56 10.60 13.85 7.69
CA VAL A 56 11.08 12.78 8.57
C VAL A 56 9.94 11.81 8.80
N GLY A 57 10.14 10.57 8.39
CA GLY A 57 9.24 9.45 8.67
C GLY A 57 9.94 8.34 9.45
N LEU A 58 9.16 7.33 9.83
CA LEU A 58 9.65 6.13 10.48
C LEU A 58 9.48 4.91 9.56
N THR A 59 10.42 3.97 9.60
CA THR A 59 10.26 2.65 8.96
C THR A 59 8.95 1.99 9.41
N GLY A 60 8.18 1.49 8.45
CA GLY A 60 6.86 0.91 8.66
C GLY A 60 5.70 1.93 8.65
N GLN A 61 5.99 3.23 8.65
CA GLN A 61 5.00 4.29 8.48
C GLN A 61 4.68 4.48 6.99
N THR A 62 3.46 4.90 6.65
CA THR A 62 3.14 5.29 5.27
C THR A 62 3.77 6.64 4.91
N LEU A 63 4.11 6.82 3.64
CA LEU A 63 4.58 8.10 3.10
C LEU A 63 3.54 9.20 3.34
N LEU A 64 2.25 8.91 3.20
CA LEU A 64 1.17 9.85 3.52
C LEU A 64 1.32 10.41 4.93
N LYS A 65 1.48 9.54 5.93
CA LYS A 65 1.60 9.99 7.32
C LYS A 65 2.84 10.86 7.54
N ALA A 66 3.95 10.57 6.84
CA ALA A 66 5.14 11.39 6.90
C ALA A 66 4.94 12.78 6.28
N LEU A 67 4.26 12.87 5.13
CA LEU A 67 3.93 14.13 4.43
C LEU A 67 2.88 14.97 5.17
N THR A 68 1.92 14.32 5.83
CA THR A 68 0.95 14.99 6.71
C THR A 68 1.64 15.67 7.88
N ASN A 69 2.68 15.05 8.47
CA ASN A 69 3.43 15.64 9.58
C ASN A 69 4.16 16.94 9.18
N THR A 70 4.39 17.17 7.89
CA THR A 70 4.99 18.41 7.39
C THR A 70 3.97 19.42 6.87
N GLY A 71 2.67 19.11 6.96
CA GLY A 71 1.59 19.98 6.46
C GLY A 71 1.51 20.07 4.93
N LEU A 72 2.20 19.19 4.20
CA LEU A 72 2.18 19.19 2.73
C LEU A 72 0.95 18.50 2.15
N ILE A 73 0.34 17.61 2.93
CA ILE A 73 -0.90 16.92 2.58
C ILE A 73 -1.84 17.01 3.78
N ASP A 74 -3.05 17.50 3.56
CA ASP A 74 -4.09 17.57 4.58
C ASP A 74 -4.43 16.15 5.09
N PRO A 75 -4.41 15.86 6.40
CA PRO A 75 -4.87 14.57 6.94
C PRO A 75 -6.31 14.22 6.51
N ALA A 76 -7.19 15.21 6.31
CA ALA A 76 -8.56 15.03 5.85
C ALA A 76 -8.67 14.70 4.35
N SER A 77 -7.58 14.81 3.58
CA SER A 77 -7.53 14.40 2.18
C SER A 77 -7.78 12.89 2.01
N HIS A 78 -7.57 12.09 3.05
CA HIS A 78 -7.84 10.65 3.04
C HIS A 78 -9.18 10.34 3.72
N ARG A 79 -10.29 10.83 3.16
CA ARG A 79 -11.64 10.49 3.64
C ARG A 79 -12.01 9.07 3.19
N LEU A 80 -11.77 8.10 4.08
CA LEU A 80 -12.27 6.72 3.98
C LEU A 80 -13.67 6.53 4.60
N GLU A 81 -14.18 7.53 5.32
CA GLU A 81 -15.28 7.29 6.27
C GLU A 81 -16.68 7.25 5.65
N GLU A 82 -16.88 7.70 4.41
CA GLU A 82 -18.24 7.81 3.81
C GLU A 82 -18.38 7.23 2.38
N ILE A 83 -17.33 6.67 1.81
CA ILE A 83 -17.37 6.07 0.47
C ILE A 83 -16.46 4.84 0.44
N ASP A 84 -16.98 3.72 -0.05
CA ASP A 84 -16.24 2.46 -0.34
C ASP A 84 -15.10 2.63 -1.38
N ALA A 85 -14.72 3.86 -1.71
CA ALA A 85 -13.67 4.18 -2.66
C ALA A 85 -12.63 5.10 -2.02
N CYS A 86 -11.43 4.56 -1.79
CA CYS A 86 -10.23 5.35 -1.59
C CYS A 86 -10.10 6.39 -2.72
N SER A 87 -9.75 7.62 -2.35
CA SER A 87 -9.62 8.73 -3.26
C SER A 87 -8.15 9.02 -3.59
N ALA A 88 -7.88 9.78 -4.66
CA ALA A 88 -6.54 10.03 -5.20
C ALA A 88 -5.87 11.29 -4.61
N GLU A 89 -6.39 11.82 -3.51
CA GLU A 89 -5.94 13.07 -2.90
C GLU A 89 -4.61 12.89 -2.17
N CYS A 90 -4.22 11.64 -1.89
CA CYS A 90 -2.88 11.27 -1.43
C CYS A 90 -1.91 10.93 -2.58
N GLU A 91 -2.26 11.27 -3.83
CA GLU A 91 -1.36 11.09 -4.97
C GLU A 91 -0.07 11.91 -4.80
N VAL A 92 1.07 11.28 -5.12
CA VAL A 92 2.39 11.90 -5.16
C VAL A 92 3.14 11.41 -6.39
N ASN A 93 4.07 12.22 -6.90
CA ASN A 93 4.99 11.83 -7.96
C ASN A 93 6.35 11.46 -7.37
N ILE A 94 6.79 10.23 -7.61
CA ILE A 94 8.05 9.71 -7.06
C ILE A 94 9.16 9.80 -8.12
N ALA A 95 10.33 10.30 -7.74
CA ALA A 95 11.47 10.42 -8.67
C ALA A 95 11.91 9.04 -9.21
N GLN A 96 12.30 8.98 -10.48
CA GLN A 96 12.59 7.75 -11.24
C GLN A 96 13.48 6.74 -10.49
N LYS A 97 14.53 7.24 -9.82
CA LYS A 97 15.51 6.42 -9.07
C LYS A 97 14.86 5.48 -8.04
N TRP A 98 13.70 5.84 -7.50
CA TRP A 98 13.06 5.12 -6.40
C TRP A 98 11.99 4.14 -6.86
N LEU A 99 11.55 4.20 -8.12
CA LEU A 99 10.41 3.41 -8.58
C LEU A 99 10.67 1.90 -8.46
N ASP A 100 11.89 1.45 -8.78
CA ASP A 100 12.28 0.04 -8.72
C ASP A 100 12.49 -0.48 -7.28
N MET A 101 12.52 0.43 -6.29
CA MET A 101 12.62 0.07 -4.87
C MET A 101 11.24 -0.13 -4.21
N LEU A 102 10.17 0.23 -4.91
CA LEU A 102 8.81 0.13 -4.38
C LEU A 102 8.16 -1.18 -4.81
N PRO A 103 7.25 -1.74 -3.98
CA PRO A 103 6.41 -2.82 -4.45
C PRO A 103 5.57 -2.37 -5.66
N PRO A 104 5.20 -3.32 -6.54
CA PRO A 104 4.29 -3.03 -7.63
C PRO A 104 2.97 -2.46 -7.08
N ARG A 105 2.31 -1.64 -7.89
CA ARG A 105 1.00 -1.08 -7.53
C ARG A 105 -0.02 -2.21 -7.43
N SER A 106 -0.95 -2.09 -6.50
CA SER A 106 -2.12 -2.97 -6.50
C SER A 106 -3.06 -2.59 -7.64
N TYR A 107 -3.95 -3.51 -8.02
CA TYR A 107 -5.00 -3.21 -9.00
C TYR A 107 -5.84 -2.00 -8.60
N ASP A 108 -6.20 -1.89 -7.31
CA ASP A 108 -6.99 -0.78 -6.79
C ASP A 108 -6.22 0.54 -6.86
N GLU A 109 -4.92 0.53 -6.54
CA GLU A 109 -4.06 1.70 -6.68
C GLU A 109 -4.01 2.17 -8.15
N GLU A 110 -3.78 1.25 -9.09
CA GLU A 110 -3.77 1.59 -10.53
C GLU A 110 -5.12 2.11 -11.01
N TYR A 111 -6.22 1.49 -10.56
CA TYR A 111 -7.57 1.89 -10.91
C TYR A 111 -7.87 3.31 -10.43
N ILE A 112 -7.55 3.64 -9.18
CA ILE A 112 -7.77 4.98 -8.59
C ILE A 112 -6.94 6.03 -9.34
N LEU A 113 -5.64 5.78 -9.54
CA LEU A 113 -4.76 6.72 -10.25
C LEU A 113 -5.21 6.95 -11.69
N LYS A 114 -5.58 5.88 -12.40
CA LYS A 114 -6.09 5.98 -13.78
C LYS A 114 -7.43 6.71 -13.85
N ARG A 115 -8.33 6.47 -12.89
CA ARG A 115 -9.63 7.15 -12.81
C ARG A 115 -9.48 8.63 -12.49
N SER A 116 -8.56 9.00 -11.59
CA SER A 116 -8.27 10.38 -11.18
C SER A 116 -7.61 11.20 -12.29
N SER A 117 -6.82 10.55 -13.15
CA SER A 117 -6.18 11.20 -14.29
C SER A 117 -7.20 11.73 -15.31
N ARG A 118 -7.07 13.01 -15.68
CA ARG A 118 -7.89 13.67 -16.72
C ARG A 118 -7.85 12.91 -18.05
N ALA A 119 -6.69 12.38 -18.40
CA ALA A 119 -6.48 11.65 -19.65
C ALA A 119 -6.92 10.17 -19.56
N ARG A 120 -7.38 9.71 -18.39
CA ARG A 120 -7.61 8.28 -18.10
C ARG A 120 -6.39 7.39 -18.35
N VAL A 121 -5.20 7.98 -18.19
CA VAL A 121 -3.89 7.32 -18.31
C VAL A 121 -3.13 7.55 -17.01
N MET A 122 -2.63 6.47 -16.43
CA MET A 122 -1.81 6.53 -15.22
C MET A 122 -0.39 7.01 -15.57
N ASN A 123 0.12 7.99 -14.81
CA ASN A 123 1.51 8.41 -14.90
C ASN A 123 2.41 7.39 -14.16
N THR A 124 3.50 6.97 -14.79
CA THR A 124 4.49 6.02 -14.23
C THR A 124 5.07 6.46 -12.89
N HIS A 125 5.14 7.76 -12.61
CA HIS A 125 5.63 8.32 -11.35
C HIS A 125 4.57 8.44 -10.27
N SER A 126 3.28 8.37 -10.61
CA SER A 126 2.19 8.56 -9.63
C SER A 126 2.05 7.35 -8.71
N ARG A 127 2.00 7.60 -7.41
CA ARG A 127 1.70 6.62 -6.36
C ARG A 127 0.68 7.19 -5.40
N LEU A 128 -0.11 6.33 -4.76
CA LEU A 128 -0.87 6.73 -3.59
C LEU A 128 0.05 6.67 -2.38
N ALA A 129 0.32 7.82 -1.75
CA ALA A 129 1.24 7.90 -0.61
C ALA A 129 0.81 7.03 0.58
N CYS A 130 -0.49 6.69 0.68
CA CYS A 130 -0.99 5.75 1.69
C CYS A 130 -0.57 4.30 1.43
N GLN A 131 -0.26 3.92 0.19
CA GLN A 131 0.19 2.58 -0.21
C GLN A 131 1.71 2.41 -0.16
N VAL A 132 2.46 3.51 -0.01
CA VAL A 132 3.92 3.49 0.09
C VAL A 132 4.33 3.41 1.56
N VAL A 133 4.83 2.25 1.98
CA VAL A 133 5.41 2.06 3.32
C VAL A 133 6.88 2.43 3.30
N LEU A 134 7.32 3.27 4.23
CA LEU A 134 8.71 3.67 4.37
C LEU A 134 9.57 2.51 4.85
N THR A 135 10.67 2.29 4.15
CA THR A 135 11.71 1.32 4.50
C THR A 135 13.07 2.03 4.58
N PRO A 136 14.09 1.42 5.22
CA PRO A 136 15.43 2.03 5.28
C PRO A 136 16.04 2.30 3.91
N GLU A 137 15.69 1.51 2.89
CA GLU A 137 16.17 1.66 1.52
C GLU A 137 15.69 2.95 0.86
N LEU A 138 14.59 3.54 1.35
CA LEU A 138 14.03 4.80 0.86
C LEU A 138 14.68 6.05 1.49
N GLN A 139 15.79 5.89 2.21
CA GLN A 139 16.55 7.00 2.76
C GLN A 139 17.00 7.96 1.65
N GLY A 140 16.58 9.22 1.74
CA GLY A 140 16.85 10.26 0.76
C GLY A 140 15.85 10.30 -0.40
N MET A 141 14.72 9.61 -0.30
CA MET A 141 13.67 9.62 -1.32
C MET A 141 13.25 11.05 -1.68
N ILE A 142 12.96 11.28 -2.97
CA ILE A 142 12.46 12.56 -3.47
C ILE A 142 11.08 12.31 -4.07
N VAL A 143 10.11 13.07 -3.58
CA VAL A 143 8.72 13.07 -4.05
C VAL A 143 8.28 14.49 -4.37
N ALA A 144 7.25 14.63 -5.20
CA ALA A 144 6.56 15.89 -5.42
C ALA A 144 5.07 15.71 -5.13
N VAL A 145 4.49 16.71 -4.47
CA VAL A 145 3.04 16.83 -4.33
C VAL A 145 2.51 17.42 -5.64
N PRO A 146 1.51 16.80 -6.29
CA PRO A 146 0.95 17.32 -7.53
C PRO A 146 0.27 18.67 -7.29
N GLU A 147 0.12 19.45 -8.36
CA GLU A 147 -0.62 20.71 -8.31
C GLU A 147 -2.07 20.47 -7.83
N PRO A 148 -2.63 21.39 -7.01
CA PRO A 148 -4.01 21.31 -6.60
C PRO A 148 -4.91 21.39 -7.83
N LYS A 149 -5.95 20.55 -7.85
CA LYS A 149 -6.94 20.58 -8.91
C LYS A 149 -7.83 21.83 -8.72
N PRO A 150 -8.03 22.68 -9.75
CA PRO A 150 -8.78 23.93 -9.60
C PRO A 150 -10.22 23.78 -9.08
N TRP A 151 -10.82 22.61 -9.21
CA TRP A 151 -12.18 22.31 -8.76
C TRP A 151 -12.25 21.75 -7.32
N ASP A 152 -11.11 21.43 -6.71
CA ASP A 152 -11.01 20.99 -5.31
C ASP A 152 -10.72 22.18 -4.36
N ILE A 153 -10.49 23.38 -4.92
CA ILE A 153 -10.30 24.62 -4.17
C ILE A 153 -11.71 25.16 -3.81
N PRO A 154 -11.98 25.47 -2.52
CA PRO A 154 -13.29 25.97 -2.07
C PRO A 154 -13.65 27.35 -2.64
#